data_AF-A0A7W1RUW2-F1
#
_entry.id   AF-A0A7W1RUW2-F1
#
_cell.length_a   1.000
_cell.length_b   1.000
_cell.length_c   1.000
_cell.angle_alpha   90.00
_cell.angle_beta   90.00
_cell.angle_gamma   90.00
#
_symmetry.space_group_name_H-M   'P 1'
#
loop_
_entity.id
_entity.type
_entity.pdbx_description
1 polymer ?
#
loop_
_entity_poly.entity_id
_entity_poly.type
_entity_poly.pdbx_seq_one_letter_code
_entity_poly.pdbx_strand_id
1 'polypeptide(L)'
;MRRVPLGPLEWAIAAPRSLVFDIVAAPFLGRTPRALASKLEVRSRSRDAVVAAHFTRVLGGIRVTTVEEVTFRRPELVAFRLLSGPVADVTETFELSEHEERHDSCGAASSRAATGCGRGSSRAAGGSRSRNRSPRSRPKQNAAHSAERARTAARHGC
;
A
#
# COMPACT_ATOMS: atom_id res chain seq x y z
N MET A 1 10.79 -30.32 12.19
CA MET A 1 9.56 -29.53 12.45
C MET A 1 8.64 -29.65 11.25
N ARG A 2 7.32 -29.75 11.46
CA ARG A 2 6.32 -29.87 10.39
C ARG A 2 5.72 -28.48 10.10
N ARG A 3 5.84 -28.00 8.86
CA ARG A 3 5.22 -26.74 8.41
C ARG A 3 3.73 -26.97 8.11
N VAL A 4 2.91 -25.96 8.41
CA VAL A 4 1.47 -25.95 8.12
C VAL A 4 1.17 -24.74 7.26
N PRO A 5 0.45 -24.87 6.13
CA PRO A 5 0.13 -23.73 5.28
C PRO A 5 -0.84 -22.77 5.97
N LEU A 6 -0.66 -21.47 5.72
CA LEU A 6 -1.51 -20.38 6.25
C LEU A 6 -2.38 -19.71 5.17
N GLY A 7 -2.33 -20.20 3.92
CA GLY A 7 -3.03 -19.64 2.76
C GLY A 7 -3.19 -20.67 1.62
N PRO A 8 -3.84 -20.30 0.50
CA PRO A 8 -3.68 -18.99 -0.14
C PRO A 8 -4.71 -17.94 0.27
N LEU A 9 -4.29 -16.68 0.17
CA LEU A 9 -5.14 -15.51 0.27
C LEU A 9 -4.96 -14.72 -1.03
N GLU A 10 -6.06 -14.54 -1.77
CA GLU A 10 -6.05 -13.97 -3.12
C GLU A 10 -6.78 -12.62 -3.15
N TRP A 11 -6.24 -11.67 -3.92
CA TRP A 11 -6.84 -10.37 -4.13
C TRP A 11 -6.69 -9.91 -5.58
N ALA A 12 -7.79 -9.48 -6.17
CA ALA A 12 -7.77 -8.80 -7.46
C ALA A 12 -7.41 -7.32 -7.28
N ILE A 13 -6.40 -6.85 -8.04
CA ILE A 13 -5.98 -5.45 -8.04
C ILE A 13 -6.11 -4.94 -9.48
N ALA A 14 -6.91 -3.89 -9.66
CA ALA A 14 -7.11 -3.23 -10.97
C ALA A 14 -5.89 -2.36 -11.35
N ALA A 15 -4.74 -3.02 -11.53
CA ALA A 15 -3.47 -2.42 -11.91
C ALA A 15 -2.57 -3.45 -12.62
N PRO A 16 -1.68 -3.03 -13.52
CA PRO A 16 -0.67 -3.92 -14.09
C PRO A 16 0.20 -4.57 -13.00
N ARG A 17 0.50 -5.86 -13.11
CA ARG A 17 1.31 -6.59 -12.11
C ARG A 17 2.68 -5.96 -11.84
N SER A 18 3.29 -5.33 -12.84
CA SER A 18 4.57 -4.63 -12.70
C SER A 18 4.47 -3.41 -11.77
N LEU A 19 3.34 -2.68 -11.81
CA LEU A 19 3.07 -1.57 -10.91
C LEU A 19 2.83 -2.07 -9.48
N VAL A 20 2.06 -3.14 -9.33
CA VAL A 20 1.82 -3.78 -8.02
C VAL A 20 3.15 -4.22 -7.40
N PHE A 21 3.99 -4.91 -8.17
CA PHE A 21 5.34 -5.30 -7.74
C PHE A 21 6.16 -4.09 -7.28
N ASP A 22 6.21 -3.03 -8.09
CA ASP A 22 7.03 -1.85 -7.79
C ASP A 22 6.57 -1.16 -6.50
N ILE A 23 5.26 -1.16 -6.20
CA ILE A 23 4.69 -0.63 -4.95
C ILE A 23 5.04 -1.52 -3.76
N VAL A 24 4.86 -2.84 -3.86
CA VAL A 24 5.14 -3.79 -2.78
C VAL A 24 6.63 -3.83 -2.44
N ALA A 25 7.50 -3.76 -3.45
CA ALA A 25 8.95 -3.81 -3.28
C ALA A 25 9.56 -2.46 -2.84
N ALA A 26 8.90 -1.33 -3.10
CA ALA A 26 9.41 0.01 -2.81
C ALA A 26 9.95 0.20 -1.38
N PRO A 27 9.29 -0.28 -0.31
CA PRO A 27 9.77 -0.11 1.05
C PRO A 27 11.14 -0.72 1.31
N PHE A 28 11.48 -1.79 0.61
CA PHE A 28 12.72 -2.53 0.76
C PHE A 28 13.84 -1.97 -0.13
N LEU A 29 13.46 -1.42 -1.29
CA LEU A 29 14.37 -0.90 -2.32
C LEU A 29 14.69 0.60 -2.16
N GLY A 30 14.69 1.10 -0.92
CA GLY A 30 15.12 2.48 -0.61
C GLY A 30 14.07 3.56 -0.84
N ARG A 31 12.81 3.17 -1.10
CA ARG A 31 11.67 4.09 -1.27
C ARG A 31 10.62 3.89 -0.19
N THR A 32 11.06 3.72 1.06
CA THR A 32 10.18 3.52 2.22
C THR A 32 9.23 4.69 2.43
N PRO A 33 7.90 4.50 2.29
CA PRO A 33 6.95 5.56 2.56
C PRO A 33 7.02 6.01 4.02
N ARG A 34 6.74 7.29 4.29
CA ARG A 34 6.76 7.87 5.66
C ARG A 34 5.92 7.06 6.66
N ALA A 35 4.80 6.48 6.22
CA ALA A 35 3.94 5.65 7.06
C ALA A 35 4.62 4.35 7.56
N LEU A 36 5.64 3.87 6.84
CA LEU A 36 6.42 2.67 7.18
C LEU A 36 7.78 2.99 7.82
N ALA A 37 8.21 4.25 7.84
CA ALA A 37 9.54 4.64 8.34
C ALA A 37 9.80 4.24 9.80
N SER A 38 8.76 4.13 10.64
CA SER A 38 8.89 3.65 12.03
C SER A 38 8.66 2.14 12.22
N LYS A 39 8.30 1.44 11.13
CA LYS A 39 7.88 0.03 11.13
C LYS A 39 8.85 -0.89 10.40
N LEU A 40 9.79 -0.32 9.65
CA LEU A 40 10.71 -1.06 8.79
C LEU A 40 12.10 -0.42 8.85
N GLU A 41 13.11 -1.25 8.99
CA GLU A 41 14.53 -0.87 8.85
C GLU A 41 15.24 -1.88 7.96
N VAL A 42 15.79 -1.43 6.83
CA VAL A 42 16.60 -2.29 5.95
C VAL A 42 18.03 -2.33 6.48
N ARG A 43 18.53 -3.52 6.83
CA ARG A 43 19.84 -3.73 7.46
C ARG A 43 20.95 -4.05 6.46
N SER A 44 20.63 -4.84 5.44
CA SER A 44 21.58 -5.16 4.37
C SER A 44 20.85 -5.30 3.03
N ARG A 45 21.60 -5.12 1.93
CA ARG A 45 21.09 -5.25 0.57
C ARG A 45 22.04 -6.09 -0.27
N SER A 46 21.48 -6.98 -1.08
CA SER A 46 22.14 -7.63 -2.21
C SER A 46 21.50 -7.17 -3.52
N ARG A 47 21.81 -7.84 -4.63
CA ARG A 47 21.24 -7.54 -5.95
C ARG A 47 19.74 -7.85 -6.02
N ASP A 48 19.33 -8.93 -5.38
CA ASP A 48 18.04 -9.60 -5.52
C ASP A 48 17.33 -9.83 -4.18
N ALA A 49 17.97 -9.47 -3.07
CA ALA A 49 17.40 -9.61 -1.73
C ALA A 49 17.79 -8.46 -0.80
N VAL A 50 17.05 -8.31 0.28
CA VAL A 50 17.42 -7.47 1.43
C VAL A 50 17.20 -8.24 2.72
N VAL A 51 17.91 -7.85 3.77
CA VAL A 51 17.54 -8.21 5.14
C VAL A 51 16.90 -7.00 5.79
N ALA A 52 15.68 -7.16 6.28
CA ALA A 52 14.92 -6.09 6.90
C ALA A 52 14.42 -6.49 8.29
N ALA A 53 14.39 -5.52 9.21
CA ALA A 53 13.73 -5.65 10.50
C ALA A 53 12.35 -5.00 10.42
N HIS A 54 11.30 -5.75 10.74
CA HIS A 54 9.94 -5.26 10.90
C HIS A 54 9.64 -5.03 12.38
N PHE A 55 8.97 -3.91 12.67
CA PHE A 55 8.59 -3.53 14.03
C PHE A 55 7.08 -3.47 14.16
N THR A 56 6.53 -4.37 14.96
CA THR A 56 5.09 -4.46 15.19
C THR A 56 4.80 -4.20 16.66
N ARG A 57 3.91 -3.24 16.94
CA ARG A 57 3.38 -3.04 18.29
C ARG A 57 2.26 -4.03 18.52
N VAL A 58 2.35 -4.81 19.58
CA VAL A 58 1.31 -5.76 20.02
C VAL A 58 0.66 -5.25 21.31
N LEU A 59 -0.32 -6.00 21.82
CA LEU A 59 -1.07 -5.64 23.03
C LEU A 59 -0.12 -5.36 24.21
N GLY A 60 -0.47 -4.37 25.04
CA GLY A 60 0.37 -3.96 26.17
C GLY A 60 1.55 -3.06 25.81
N GLY A 61 1.62 -2.53 24.58
CA GLY A 61 2.67 -1.60 24.15
C GLY A 61 4.01 -2.28 23.84
N ILE A 62 4.06 -3.61 23.85
CA ILE A 62 5.24 -4.39 23.52
C ILE A 62 5.58 -4.20 22.04
N ARG A 63 6.85 -3.89 21.75
CA ARG A 63 7.38 -3.84 20.39
C ARG A 63 8.03 -5.18 20.06
N VAL A 64 7.39 -5.93 19.17
CA VAL A 64 7.96 -7.14 18.58
C VAL A 64 8.81 -6.73 17.38
N THR A 65 9.97 -7.37 17.26
CA THR A 65 10.83 -7.24 16.09
C THR A 65 10.93 -8.60 15.40
N THR A 66 10.68 -8.64 14.10
CA THR A 66 11.07 -9.76 13.24
C THR A 66 12.17 -9.31 12.30
N VAL A 67 13.09 -10.21 11.97
CA VAL A 67 14.11 -9.99 10.95
C VAL A 67 13.85 -10.99 9.86
N GLU A 68 13.71 -10.49 8.63
CA GLU A 68 13.33 -11.27 7.47
C GLU A 68 14.30 -11.01 6.32
N GLU A 69 14.59 -12.07 5.57
CA GLU A 69 15.12 -11.96 4.23
C GLU A 69 13.96 -11.75 3.26
N VAL A 70 14.06 -10.73 2.42
CA VAL A 70 13.08 -10.41 1.39
C VAL A 70 13.74 -10.56 0.02
N THR A 71 13.25 -11.49 -0.80
CA THR A 71 13.80 -11.80 -2.13
C THR A 71 12.83 -11.33 -3.22
N PHE A 72 13.39 -10.83 -4.31
CA PHE A 72 12.64 -10.20 -5.39
C PHE A 72 12.87 -10.90 -6.74
N ARG A 73 11.78 -11.28 -7.42
CA ARG A 73 11.80 -11.64 -8.85
C ARG A 73 10.78 -10.80 -9.59
N ARG A 74 11.23 -9.67 -10.15
CA ARG A 74 10.35 -8.74 -10.86
C ARG A 74 9.77 -9.40 -12.13
N PRO A 75 8.49 -9.20 -12.47
CA PRO A 75 7.42 -8.56 -11.68
C PRO A 75 6.53 -9.56 -10.91
N GLU A 76 7.00 -10.79 -10.70
CA GLU A 76 6.17 -11.95 -10.38
C GLU A 76 6.12 -12.30 -8.91
N LEU A 77 7.19 -12.00 -8.15
CA LEU A 77 7.35 -12.59 -6.84
C LEU A 77 8.09 -11.67 -5.88
N VAL A 78 7.52 -11.57 -4.68
CA VAL A 78 8.19 -11.07 -3.48
C VAL A 78 8.05 -12.15 -2.40
N ALA A 79 9.16 -12.69 -1.92
CA ALA A 79 9.18 -13.72 -0.89
C ALA A 79 9.83 -13.21 0.38
N PHE A 80 9.30 -13.64 1.52
CA PHE A 80 9.74 -13.30 2.86
C PHE A 80 10.11 -14.58 3.59
N ARG A 81 11.29 -14.60 4.20
CA ARG A 81 11.75 -15.70 5.04
C ARG A 81 12.17 -15.15 6.39
N LEU A 82 11.48 -15.60 7.44
CA LEU A 82 11.80 -15.22 8.81
C LEU A 82 13.18 -15.77 9.19
N LEU A 83 14.08 -14.89 9.60
CA LEU A 83 15.41 -15.23 10.11
C LEU A 83 15.45 -15.20 11.64
N SER A 84 14.67 -14.32 12.26
CA SER A 84 14.61 -14.18 13.71
C SER A 84 13.30 -13.50 14.14
N GLY A 85 12.74 -13.93 15.26
CA GLY A 85 11.52 -13.37 15.83
C GLY A 85 10.91 -14.31 16.87
N PRO A 86 9.74 -13.96 17.43
CA PRO A 86 9.04 -14.80 18.40
C PRO A 86 8.37 -16.04 17.77
N VAL A 87 8.21 -16.05 16.44
CA VAL A 87 7.68 -17.20 15.71
C VAL A 87 8.85 -18.08 15.23
N ALA A 88 8.71 -19.40 15.36
CA ALA A 88 9.82 -20.34 15.13
C ALA A 88 10.35 -20.34 13.69
N ASP A 89 9.45 -20.36 12.69
CA ASP A 89 9.81 -20.42 11.26
C ASP A 89 8.59 -20.05 10.41
N VAL A 90 8.75 -19.09 9.50
CA VAL A 90 7.70 -18.65 8.56
C VAL A 90 8.34 -18.31 7.22
N THR A 91 7.70 -18.76 6.14
CA THR A 91 7.96 -18.30 4.78
C THR A 91 6.65 -17.82 4.19
N GLU A 92 6.64 -16.63 3.60
CA GLU A 92 5.49 -16.04 2.92
C GLU A 92 5.89 -15.65 1.50
N THR A 93 5.01 -15.89 0.54
CA THR A 93 5.25 -15.56 -0.86
C THR A 93 4.05 -14.80 -1.40
N PHE A 94 4.32 -13.66 -2.02
CA PHE A 94 3.35 -12.93 -2.83
C PHE A 94 3.65 -13.21 -4.31
N GLU A 95 2.77 -13.98 -4.94
CA GLU A 95 2.84 -14.27 -6.38
C GLU A 95 1.87 -13.35 -7.13
N LEU A 96 2.36 -12.73 -8.20
CA LEU A 96 1.61 -11.76 -9.00
C LEU A 96 1.36 -12.33 -10.41
N SER A 97 0.12 -12.74 -10.64
CA SER A 97 -0.41 -13.17 -11.93
C SER A 97 -1.31 -12.09 -12.55
N GLU A 98 -1.36 -12.07 -13.88
CA GLU A 98 -2.41 -11.35 -14.60
C GLU A 98 -3.65 -12.24 -14.68
N HIS A 99 -4.81 -11.64 -14.49
CA HIS A 99 -6.10 -12.26 -14.80
C HIS A 99 -6.76 -11.44 -15.88
N GLU A 100 -7.25 -12.09 -16.93
CA GLU A 100 -8.09 -11.41 -17.90
C GLU A 100 -9.33 -10.91 -17.17
N GLU A 101 -9.55 -9.60 -17.18
CA GLU A 101 -10.81 -9.03 -16.73
C GLU A 101 -11.90 -9.65 -17.61
N ARG A 102 -12.80 -10.43 -17.00
CA ARG A 102 -14.03 -10.83 -17.67
C ARG A 102 -14.87 -9.58 -17.80
N HIS A 103 -14.67 -8.83 -18.88
CA HIS A 103 -15.59 -7.80 -19.30
C HIS A 103 -16.85 -8.53 -19.74
N ASP A 104 -17.81 -8.67 -18.83
CA ASP A 104 -19.19 -8.96 -19.20
C ASP A 104 -19.69 -7.75 -19.99
N SER A 105 -19.37 -7.74 -21.28
CA SER A 105 -19.94 -6.82 -22.23
C SER A 105 -21.42 -7.15 -22.33
N CYS A 106 -22.23 -6.50 -21.49
CA CYS A 106 -23.66 -6.45 -21.71
C CYS A 106 -23.92 -5.56 -22.93
N GLY A 107 -23.63 -6.11 -24.11
CA GLY A 107 -24.29 -5.74 -25.34
C GLY A 107 -25.62 -6.46 -25.40
N ALA A 108 -26.66 -5.87 -24.81
CA ALA A 108 -28.03 -6.16 -25.20
C ALA A 108 -28.55 -4.93 -25.95
N ALA A 109 -28.53 -5.06 -27.28
CA ALA A 109 -29.16 -4.16 -28.22
C ALA A 109 -30.62 -3.88 -27.83
N SER A 110 -30.97 -2.62 -27.65
CA SER A 110 -32.36 -2.17 -27.80
C SER A 110 -32.53 -1.64 -29.23
N SER A 111 -32.75 -2.57 -30.17
CA SER A 111 -33.44 -2.24 -31.40
C SER A 111 -34.93 -2.49 -31.16
N ARG A 112 -35.70 -1.40 -31.03
CA ARG A 112 -37.12 -1.38 -31.42
C ARG A 112 -37.51 0.02 -31.86
N ALA A 113 -37.95 0.04 -33.12
CA ALA A 113 -38.50 1.10 -33.94
C ALA A 113 -39.24 2.24 -33.21
N ALA A 114 -38.98 3.47 -33.65
CA ALA A 114 -39.96 4.53 -33.68
C ALA A 114 -39.78 5.37 -34.97
N THR A 115 -40.74 5.20 -35.86
CA THR A 115 -41.08 6.03 -37.01
C THR A 115 -41.16 7.51 -36.63
N GLY A 116 -40.62 8.42 -37.45
CA GLY A 116 -40.90 9.85 -37.30
C GLY A 116 -39.93 10.77 -38.02
N CYS A 117 -40.19 11.03 -39.30
CA CYS A 117 -39.63 12.17 -40.01
C CYS A 117 -40.11 13.49 -39.36
N GLY A 118 -39.19 14.41 -39.09
CA GLY A 118 -39.52 15.77 -38.65
C GLY A 118 -38.33 16.71 -38.85
N ARG A 119 -38.40 17.55 -39.90
CA ARG A 119 -37.47 18.64 -40.18
C ARG A 119 -37.66 19.79 -39.17
N GLY A 120 -36.59 20.48 -38.78
CA GLY A 120 -36.71 21.75 -38.05
C GLY A 120 -35.41 22.33 -37.47
N SER A 121 -34.74 23.17 -38.27
CA SER A 121 -34.23 24.51 -37.91
C SER A 121 -33.25 24.77 -36.73
N SER A 122 -32.10 25.31 -37.12
CA SER A 122 -31.36 26.49 -36.59
C SER A 122 -30.59 26.49 -35.25
N ARG A 123 -29.28 26.75 -35.40
CA ARG A 123 -28.39 27.70 -34.69
C ARG A 123 -28.57 27.89 -33.16
N ALA A 124 -27.50 27.66 -32.40
CA ALA A 124 -26.68 28.72 -31.78
C ALA A 124 -25.62 28.16 -30.82
N ALA A 125 -24.54 28.91 -30.68
CA ALA A 125 -23.36 28.69 -29.86
C ALA A 125 -23.60 28.80 -28.35
N GLY A 126 -22.68 28.24 -27.54
CA GLY A 126 -22.54 28.62 -26.14
C GLY A 126 -21.85 27.55 -25.30
N GLY A 127 -20.52 27.66 -25.15
CA GLY A 127 -19.79 26.89 -24.15
C GLY A 127 -20.05 27.39 -22.73
N SER A 128 -19.93 26.53 -21.72
CA SER A 128 -19.00 26.70 -20.61
C SER A 128 -19.16 25.66 -19.49
N ARG A 129 -18.02 25.03 -19.19
CA ARG A 129 -17.46 24.75 -17.86
C ARG A 129 -18.27 23.87 -16.89
N SER A 130 -17.94 22.58 -16.95
CA SER A 130 -17.91 21.66 -15.81
C SER A 130 -17.18 22.28 -14.61
N ARG A 131 -17.86 22.36 -13.45
CA ARG A 131 -17.25 22.69 -12.16
C ARG A 131 -17.15 21.42 -11.33
N ASN A 132 -15.98 20.80 -11.34
CA ASN A 132 -15.59 19.81 -10.34
C ASN A 132 -15.49 20.49 -8.97
N ARG A 133 -16.38 20.11 -8.03
CA ARG A 133 -16.23 20.44 -6.61
C ARG A 133 -15.48 19.31 -5.91
N SER A 134 -14.19 19.50 -5.66
CA SER A 134 -13.45 18.73 -4.66
C SER A 134 -13.83 19.20 -3.24
N PRO A 135 -14.14 18.30 -2.29
CA PRO A 135 -14.21 18.68 -0.89
C PRO A 135 -12.79 18.83 -0.32
N ARG A 136 -12.50 20.04 0.19
CA ARG A 136 -11.26 20.36 0.94
C ARG A 136 -11.22 19.58 2.25
N SER A 137 -10.14 18.84 2.44
CA SER A 137 -9.73 18.24 3.72
C SER A 137 -9.37 19.34 4.74
N ARG A 138 -9.97 19.26 5.94
CA ARG A 138 -9.59 20.07 7.10
C ARG A 138 -8.33 19.49 7.75
N PRO A 139 -7.33 20.31 8.15
CA PRO A 139 -6.24 19.85 8.98
C PRO A 139 -6.70 19.73 10.45
N LYS A 140 -6.52 18.56 11.07
CA LYS A 140 -6.57 18.43 12.54
C LYS A 140 -5.22 18.86 13.10
N GLN A 141 -5.20 20.06 13.67
CA GLN A 141 -4.21 20.47 14.65
C GLN A 141 -4.36 19.56 15.88
N ASN A 142 -3.25 19.11 16.44
CA ASN A 142 -3.06 18.85 17.86
C ASN A 142 -1.56 18.69 18.12
N ALA A 143 -0.94 19.78 18.55
CA ALA A 143 0.33 19.81 19.25
C ALA A 143 0.05 20.41 20.62
N ALA A 144 0.46 19.72 21.70
CA ALA A 144 0.99 20.28 22.95
C ALA A 144 0.84 19.27 24.11
N HIS A 145 1.79 19.33 25.05
CA HIS A 145 2.04 18.50 26.23
C HIS A 145 2.85 17.22 25.91
N SER A 146 4.16 17.11 26.18
CA SER A 146 4.90 17.64 27.32
C SER A 146 6.40 17.71 26.99
N ALA A 147 7.00 18.90 27.12
CA ALA A 147 8.44 19.10 27.16
C ALA A 147 8.73 20.27 28.11
N GLU A 148 8.61 20.04 29.41
CA GLU A 148 9.10 20.96 30.44
C GLU A 148 9.43 20.18 31.72
N ARG A 149 10.67 19.70 31.80
CA ARG A 149 11.39 19.36 33.05
C ARG A 149 12.85 19.04 32.71
N ALA A 150 13.56 20.06 32.23
CA ALA A 150 15.01 20.06 32.14
C ALA A 150 15.48 21.51 32.32
N ARG A 151 15.45 22.01 33.57
CA ARG A 151 16.08 23.28 34.01
C ARG A 151 15.99 23.46 35.53
N THR A 152 16.46 22.48 36.31
CA THR A 152 16.86 22.70 37.73
C THR A 152 17.82 21.61 38.21
N ALA A 153 19.05 21.62 37.70
CA ALA A 153 20.18 20.85 38.25
C ALA A 153 21.48 21.62 37.98
N ALA A 154 21.55 22.84 38.50
CA ALA A 154 22.76 23.66 38.53
C ALA A 154 22.59 24.68 39.65
N ARG A 155 22.62 24.19 40.90
CA ARG A 155 22.81 24.92 42.16
C ARG A 155 22.68 23.88 43.28
N HIS A 156 23.81 23.33 43.69
CA HIS A 156 24.18 22.91 45.05
C HIS A 156 25.49 22.12 44.93
N GLY A 157 26.56 22.87 44.65
CA GLY A 157 27.89 22.51 45.10
C GLY A 157 28.17 23.35 46.34
N CYS A 158 28.30 22.66 47.47
CA CYS A 158 29.07 22.96 48.68
C CYS A 158 28.86 21.78 49.64
#